data_AF-A0A0Q0CWY6-F1
#
_entry.id   AF-A0A0Q0CWY6-F1
#
_cell.length_a   1.000
_cell.length_b   1.000
_cell.length_c   1.000
_cell.angle_alpha   90.00
_cell.angle_beta   90.00
_cell.angle_gamma   90.00
#
_symmetry.space_group_name_H-M   'P 1'
#
loop_
_entity.id
_entity.type
_entity.pdbx_description
1 polymer ?
#
loop_
_entity_poly.entity_id
_entity_poly.type
_entity_poly.pdbx_seq_one_letter_code
_entity_poly.pdbx_strand_id
1 'polypeptide(L)'
;MIDCHPLFTITEETGTGAAGVLPWDVSEFVGIDIAPVAPGQHSSEHAVSVAMQDSGGPYDYHLSRHLLRLGVENELPVRRDLFRYYYSDAHSAVTSGHDIRTALLAFGCDATHGYERTHIDSLAALSKLLGAYILSPPVFASDAKPAQSSLERFSHQIEHDAQMESDTRVPPVDSLIGQNREES
;
A
#
# COMPACT_ATOMS: atom_id res chain seq x y z
N MET A 1 17.53 -10.86 4.68
CA MET A 1 17.82 -9.46 4.35
C MET A 1 17.23 -9.18 3.00
N ILE A 2 16.42 -8.13 2.94
CA ILE A 2 15.75 -7.66 1.74
C ILE A 2 16.73 -6.77 0.95
N ASP A 3 16.65 -6.79 -0.39
CA ASP A 3 17.32 -5.77 -1.21
C ASP A 3 16.54 -4.45 -1.09
N CYS A 4 17.19 -3.40 -0.62
CA CYS A 4 16.53 -2.17 -0.18
C CYS A 4 16.97 -0.98 -1.03
N HIS A 5 16.01 -0.30 -1.64
CA HIS A 5 16.23 0.93 -2.41
C HIS A 5 15.65 2.13 -1.64
N PRO A 6 16.48 2.98 -1.01
CA PRO A 6 15.99 4.19 -0.38
C PRO A 6 15.51 5.18 -1.45
N LEU A 7 14.33 5.75 -1.24
CA LEU A 7 13.68 6.70 -2.12
C LEU A 7 13.36 7.98 -1.35
N PHE A 8 13.60 9.13 -1.96
CA PHE A 8 13.21 10.44 -1.43
C PHE A 8 12.34 11.14 -2.47
N THR A 9 11.10 11.45 -2.10
CA THR A 9 10.15 12.20 -2.92
C THR A 9 10.23 13.69 -2.54
N ILE A 10 9.94 14.58 -3.50
CA ILE A 10 9.98 16.03 -3.27
C ILE A 10 8.64 16.72 -3.58
N THR A 11 7.64 15.95 -4.02
CA THR A 11 6.33 16.44 -4.48
C THR A 11 5.15 15.76 -3.77
N GLU A 12 5.39 15.07 -2.65
CA GLU A 12 4.35 14.45 -1.81
C GLU A 12 3.29 15.50 -1.43
N GLU A 13 3.74 16.64 -0.91
CA GLU A 13 2.93 17.81 -0.51
C GLU A 13 2.08 18.43 -1.64
N THR A 14 2.34 18.04 -2.88
CA THR A 14 1.59 18.48 -4.08
C THR A 14 0.79 17.35 -4.72
N GLY A 15 0.73 16.19 -4.06
CA GLY A 15 -0.06 15.03 -4.46
C GLY A 15 0.56 14.14 -5.54
N THR A 16 1.82 14.35 -5.92
CA THR A 16 2.49 13.50 -6.92
C THR A 16 3.40 12.47 -6.29
N GLY A 17 4.12 12.84 -5.22
CA GLY A 17 4.81 11.87 -4.37
C GLY A 17 5.64 10.82 -5.11
N ALA A 18 5.42 9.56 -4.77
CA ALA A 18 6.09 8.40 -5.37
C ALA A 18 5.56 7.97 -6.77
N ALA A 19 4.61 8.69 -7.39
CA ALA A 19 3.93 8.25 -8.61
C ALA A 19 4.89 7.90 -9.77
N GLY A 20 5.97 8.67 -9.95
CA GLY A 20 6.92 8.52 -11.05
C GLY A 20 8.32 8.05 -10.65
N VAL A 21 8.55 7.69 -9.39
CA VAL A 21 9.92 7.54 -8.84
C VAL A 21 10.24 6.11 -8.39
N LEU A 22 9.51 5.12 -8.89
CA LEU A 22 9.75 3.69 -8.68
C LEU A 22 10.29 3.05 -9.97
N PRO A 23 11.60 3.17 -10.28
CA PRO A 23 12.21 2.60 -11.48
C PRO A 23 12.52 1.10 -11.37
N TRP A 24 12.33 0.49 -10.21
CA TRP A 24 12.68 -0.90 -9.91
C TRP A 24 11.44 -1.79 -9.81
N ASP A 25 11.62 -3.06 -10.11
CA ASP A 25 10.66 -4.12 -9.79
C ASP A 25 10.75 -4.44 -8.29
N VAL A 26 9.95 -3.74 -7.49
CA VAL A 26 9.90 -3.90 -6.02
C VAL A 26 8.62 -4.60 -5.62
N SER A 27 8.71 -5.55 -4.71
CA SER A 27 7.54 -6.28 -4.18
C SER A 27 6.82 -5.54 -3.05
N GLU A 28 7.56 -4.72 -2.30
CA GLU A 28 7.13 -4.08 -1.07
C GLU A 28 7.57 -2.61 -1.07
N PHE A 29 6.66 -1.73 -0.66
CA PHE A 29 6.91 -0.29 -0.50
C PHE A 29 6.48 0.14 0.90
N VAL A 30 7.44 0.60 1.70
CA VAL A 30 7.18 1.12 3.04
C VAL A 30 7.39 2.62 3.02
N GLY A 31 6.30 3.39 2.98
CA GLY A 31 6.33 4.83 3.14
C GLY A 31 6.77 5.20 4.55
N ILE A 32 7.56 6.27 4.67
CA ILE A 32 8.04 6.81 5.95
C ILE A 32 7.58 8.26 6.04
N ASP A 33 6.80 8.58 7.07
CA ASP A 33 6.23 9.92 7.19
C ASP A 33 6.03 10.33 8.67
N ILE A 34 5.40 11.47 8.88
CA ILE A 34 4.96 11.96 10.17
C ILE A 34 3.61 11.35 10.58
N ALA A 35 3.42 11.14 11.88
CA ALA A 35 2.14 10.78 12.48
C ALA A 35 1.67 11.95 13.35
N PRO A 36 0.62 12.70 12.94
CA PRO A 36 0.10 13.80 13.76
C PRO A 36 -0.35 13.29 15.13
N VAL A 37 0.18 13.89 16.21
CA VAL A 37 -0.21 13.57 17.60
C VAL A 37 -1.30 14.54 18.02
N ALA A 38 -2.55 14.07 17.96
CA ALA A 38 -3.72 14.89 18.22
C ALA A 38 -4.84 14.08 18.89
N PRO A 39 -5.81 14.73 19.58
CA PRO A 39 -6.96 14.04 20.12
C PRO A 39 -7.70 13.22 19.05
N GLY A 40 -7.92 11.94 19.34
CA GLY A 40 -8.55 10.99 18.41
C GLY A 40 -7.58 10.14 17.59
N GLN A 41 -6.28 10.46 17.60
CA GLN A 41 -5.22 9.60 17.06
C GLN A 41 -4.63 8.70 18.14
N HIS A 42 -4.05 7.57 17.71
CA HIS A 42 -3.32 6.65 18.57
C HIS A 42 -1.80 6.84 18.55
N SER A 43 -1.32 7.70 17.65
CA SER A 43 0.06 8.16 17.55
C SER A 43 0.60 8.75 18.86
N SER A 44 1.92 8.73 19.01
CA SER A 44 2.61 9.26 20.19
C SER A 44 3.99 9.75 19.79
N GLU A 45 4.44 10.87 20.35
CA GLU A 45 5.81 11.38 20.17
C GLU A 45 6.87 10.38 20.69
N HIS A 46 6.50 9.38 21.50
CA HIS A 46 7.41 8.38 22.07
C HIS A 46 7.31 6.98 21.43
N ALA A 47 6.58 6.82 20.33
CA ALA A 47 6.37 5.52 19.69
C ALA A 47 6.30 5.63 18.17
N VAL A 48 6.77 4.60 17.46
CA VAL A 48 6.54 4.49 16.01
C VAL A 48 5.10 4.04 15.76
N SER A 49 4.45 4.64 14.77
CA SER A 49 3.12 4.27 14.31
C SER A 49 3.21 3.39 13.07
N VAL A 50 2.53 2.26 13.08
CA VAL A 50 2.22 1.47 11.88
C VAL A 50 0.81 1.87 11.45
N ALA A 51 0.72 2.57 10.33
CA ALA A 51 -0.58 2.97 9.81
C ALA A 51 -1.31 1.74 9.27
N MET A 52 -2.59 1.64 9.60
CA MET A 52 -3.45 0.55 9.12
C MET A 52 -4.25 0.96 7.89
N GLN A 53 -4.48 2.26 7.70
CA GLN A 53 -5.25 2.84 6.60
C GLN A 53 -4.97 4.34 6.48
N ASP A 54 -5.00 4.84 5.26
CA ASP A 54 -5.11 6.27 4.93
C ASP A 54 -6.43 6.58 4.18
N SER A 55 -6.54 7.76 3.55
CA SER A 55 -7.72 8.14 2.75
C SER A 55 -7.87 7.31 1.47
N GLY A 56 -6.79 6.70 0.98
CA GLY A 56 -6.78 5.81 -0.18
C GLY A 56 -7.28 4.40 0.13
N GLY A 57 -7.22 3.98 1.39
CA GLY A 57 -7.72 2.69 1.83
C GLY A 57 -6.78 1.98 2.82
N PRO A 58 -7.10 0.73 3.17
CA PRO A 58 -6.24 -0.06 4.04
C PRO A 58 -4.90 -0.39 3.36
N TYR A 59 -3.82 -0.38 4.15
CA TYR A 59 -2.51 -0.88 3.73
C TYR A 59 -2.50 -2.41 3.64
N ASP A 60 -1.45 -2.98 3.05
CA ASP A 60 -1.33 -4.42 2.86
C ASP A 60 -1.40 -5.17 4.22
N TYR A 61 -2.31 -6.15 4.26
CA TYR A 61 -2.62 -6.89 5.48
C TYR A 61 -1.40 -7.64 6.05
N HIS A 62 -0.58 -8.21 5.17
CA HIS A 62 0.54 -9.07 5.54
C HIS A 62 1.75 -8.24 5.93
N LEU A 63 2.06 -7.20 5.16
CA LEU A 63 3.18 -6.29 5.40
C LEU A 63 3.00 -5.51 6.70
N SER A 64 1.84 -4.88 6.94
CA SER A 64 1.60 -4.16 8.20
C SER A 64 1.70 -5.09 9.41
N ARG A 65 1.24 -6.35 9.31
CA ARG A 65 1.39 -7.35 10.39
C ARG A 65 2.83 -7.80 10.57
N HIS A 66 3.59 -7.92 9.49
CA HIS A 66 5.01 -8.24 9.56
C HIS A 66 5.77 -7.16 10.34
N LEU A 67 5.54 -5.89 10.02
CA LEU A 67 6.14 -4.74 10.71
C LEU A 67 5.73 -4.70 12.19
N LEU A 68 4.44 -4.91 12.50
CA LEU A 68 3.96 -4.99 13.88
C LEU A 68 4.63 -6.12 14.66
N ARG A 69 4.82 -7.28 14.03
CA ARG A 69 5.49 -8.43 14.64
C ARG A 69 6.96 -8.13 14.91
N LEU A 70 7.68 -7.54 13.95
CA LEU A 70 9.06 -7.12 14.15
C LEU A 70 9.19 -6.12 15.32
N GLY A 71 8.23 -5.19 15.43
CA GLY A 71 8.14 -4.28 16.56
C GLY A 71 8.04 -4.98 17.91
N VAL A 72 7.16 -5.99 18.01
CA VAL A 72 7.01 -6.79 19.24
C VAL A 72 8.25 -7.62 19.53
N GLU A 73 8.81 -8.30 18.53
CA GLU A 73 10.00 -9.16 18.66
C GLU A 73 11.24 -8.37 19.12
N ASN A 74 11.33 -7.09 18.76
CA ASN A 74 12.44 -6.19 19.13
C ASN A 74 12.10 -5.27 20.32
N GLU A 75 10.98 -5.53 21.03
CA GLU A 75 10.55 -4.77 22.21
C GLU A 75 10.43 -3.26 21.94
N LEU A 76 9.98 -2.88 20.75
CA LEU A 76 9.86 -1.49 20.32
C LEU A 76 8.50 -0.90 20.72
N PRO A 77 8.44 0.38 21.10
CA PRO A 77 7.16 1.06 21.32
C PRO A 77 6.47 1.29 19.98
N VAL A 78 5.50 0.42 19.66
CA VAL A 78 4.72 0.48 18.41
C VAL A 78 3.25 0.75 18.69
N ARG A 79 2.65 1.64 17.89
CA ARG A 79 1.21 1.93 17.87
C ARG A 79 0.62 1.57 16.51
N ARG A 80 -0.67 1.27 16.50
CA ARG A 80 -1.47 1.18 15.26
C ARG A 80 -2.29 2.46 15.15
N ASP A 81 -2.42 3.01 13.97
CA ASP A 81 -3.24 4.21 13.75
C ASP A 81 -3.97 4.24 12.40
N LEU A 82 -4.91 5.18 12.25
CA LEU A 82 -5.73 5.40 11.06
C LEU A 82 -5.69 6.87 10.63
N PHE A 83 -5.22 7.17 9.42
CA PHE A 83 -5.06 8.54 8.93
C PHE A 83 -6.15 8.90 7.92
N ARG A 84 -7.36 9.20 8.41
CA ARG A 84 -8.59 9.34 7.60
C ARG A 84 -8.63 10.50 6.59
N TYR A 85 -7.78 11.52 6.76
CA TYR A 85 -7.79 12.75 5.96
C TYR A 85 -6.42 13.07 5.36
N TYR A 86 -5.61 12.03 5.18
CA TYR A 86 -4.25 12.08 4.66
C TYR A 86 -4.12 11.09 3.51
N TYR A 87 -3.31 11.42 2.51
CA TYR A 87 -2.95 10.54 1.40
C TYR A 87 -1.46 10.34 1.43
N SER A 88 -1.02 9.09 1.51
CA SER A 88 0.41 8.77 1.55
C SER A 88 1.07 8.72 0.17
N ASP A 89 2.39 8.75 0.16
CA ASP A 89 3.17 8.37 -1.03
C ASP A 89 2.84 6.97 -1.55
N ALA A 90 2.44 6.06 -0.67
CA ALA A 90 1.94 4.75 -1.09
C ALA A 90 0.65 4.85 -1.92
N HIS A 91 -0.24 5.80 -1.61
CA HIS A 91 -1.40 6.08 -2.44
C HIS A 91 -0.98 6.58 -3.84
N SER A 92 -0.03 7.52 -3.91
CA SER A 92 0.50 8.03 -5.18
C SER A 92 1.14 6.93 -6.04
N ALA A 93 1.86 5.99 -5.42
CA ALA A 93 2.45 4.85 -6.13
C ALA A 93 1.38 3.88 -6.68
N VAL A 94 0.39 3.50 -5.86
CA VAL A 94 -0.65 2.57 -6.30
C VAL A 94 -1.51 3.18 -7.40
N THR A 95 -1.89 4.46 -7.25
CA THR A 95 -2.75 5.14 -8.23
C THR A 95 -2.07 5.41 -9.57
N SER A 96 -0.74 5.48 -9.62
CA SER A 96 0.01 5.56 -10.87
C SER A 96 0.20 4.21 -11.58
N GLY A 97 -0.29 3.12 -10.99
CA GLY A 97 -0.34 1.79 -11.60
C GLY A 97 0.74 0.82 -11.14
N HIS A 98 1.48 1.13 -10.08
CA HIS A 98 2.46 0.19 -9.52
C HIS A 98 1.74 -0.94 -8.77
N ASP A 99 2.02 -2.19 -9.15
CA ASP A 99 1.52 -3.40 -8.47
C ASP A 99 2.45 -3.79 -7.32
N ILE A 100 2.28 -3.12 -6.18
CA ILE A 100 3.18 -3.21 -5.03
C ILE A 100 2.41 -3.33 -3.72
N ARG A 101 2.95 -4.08 -2.76
CA ARG A 101 2.38 -4.13 -1.40
C ARG A 101 2.86 -2.93 -0.61
N THR A 102 1.93 -2.13 -0.12
CA THR A 102 2.26 -0.89 0.58
C THR A 102 2.04 -0.97 2.08
N ALA A 103 2.89 -0.29 2.83
CA ALA A 103 2.69 0.01 4.25
C ALA A 103 3.22 1.42 4.55
N LEU A 104 2.84 1.95 5.71
CA LEU A 104 3.32 3.24 6.19
C LEU A 104 3.79 3.12 7.64
N LEU A 105 5.04 3.52 7.87
CA LEU A 105 5.59 3.75 9.20
C LEU A 105 5.70 5.24 9.42
N ALA A 106 5.33 5.69 10.61
CA ALA A 106 5.34 7.11 10.90
C ALA A 106 5.82 7.46 12.31
N PHE A 107 6.54 8.56 12.45
CA PHE A 107 7.01 9.05 13.75
C PHE A 107 6.09 10.14 14.30
N GLY A 108 5.81 10.13 15.61
CA GLY A 108 4.90 11.09 16.23
C GLY A 108 5.41 12.53 16.12
N CYS A 109 4.58 13.41 15.57
CA CYS A 109 4.89 14.83 15.38
C CYS A 109 3.71 15.70 15.85
N ASP A 110 4.03 16.78 16.56
CA ASP A 110 3.12 17.87 16.91
C ASP A 110 3.26 19.05 15.93
N ALA A 111 2.16 19.74 15.68
CA ALA A 111 2.10 20.96 14.87
C ALA A 111 2.71 20.85 13.46
N THR A 112 2.47 19.73 12.76
CA THR A 112 2.88 19.56 11.36
C THR A 112 2.39 20.69 10.45
N HIS A 113 3.18 21.01 9.40
CA HIS A 113 3.02 22.17 8.51
C HIS A 113 3.09 23.53 9.23
N GLY A 114 3.54 23.53 10.48
CA GLY A 114 3.73 24.71 11.31
C GLY A 114 5.13 24.73 11.94
N TYR A 115 5.19 24.88 13.26
CA TYR A 115 6.44 24.74 14.01
C TYR A 115 6.50 23.33 14.61
N GLU A 116 7.09 22.42 13.82
CA GLU A 116 7.06 20.99 14.11
C GLU A 116 7.90 20.62 15.33
N ARG A 117 7.37 19.69 16.14
CA ARG A 117 8.10 19.12 17.27
C ARG A 117 7.88 17.61 17.31
N THR A 118 8.96 16.88 17.53
CA THR A 118 8.94 15.44 17.75
C THR A 118 9.90 15.07 18.87
N HIS A 119 9.65 13.94 19.52
CA HIS A 119 10.57 13.41 20.52
C HIS A 119 11.50 12.36 19.89
N ILE A 120 12.77 12.38 20.31
CA ILE A 120 13.84 11.52 19.76
C ILE A 120 13.51 10.03 19.89
N ASP A 121 12.71 9.65 20.89
CA ASP A 121 12.27 8.27 21.12
C ASP A 121 11.51 7.69 19.92
N SER A 122 10.58 8.46 19.32
CA SER A 122 9.84 7.97 18.15
C SER A 122 10.77 7.77 16.95
N LEU A 123 11.73 8.66 16.74
CA LEU A 123 12.72 8.54 15.67
C LEU A 123 13.66 7.34 15.91
N ALA A 124 14.07 7.11 17.16
CA ALA A 124 14.89 5.97 17.53
C ALA A 124 14.13 4.64 17.37
N ALA A 125 12.85 4.58 17.76
CA ALA A 125 12.00 3.40 17.57
C ALA A 125 11.77 3.11 16.08
N LEU A 126 11.47 4.14 15.28
CA LEU A 126 11.34 4.04 13.82
C LEU A 126 12.62 3.51 13.18
N SER A 127 13.79 4.06 13.54
CA SER A 127 15.08 3.64 13.01
C SER A 127 15.38 2.17 13.33
N LYS A 128 15.09 1.72 14.56
CA LYS A 128 15.25 0.32 14.95
C LYS A 128 14.30 -0.60 14.20
N LEU A 129 13.04 -0.20 14.01
CA LEU A 129 12.05 -0.98 13.27
C LEU A 129 12.44 -1.11 11.80
N LEU A 130 12.93 -0.03 11.18
CA LEU A 130 13.45 -0.06 9.82
C LEU A 130 14.66 -0.99 9.69
N GLY A 131 15.60 -0.92 10.64
CA GLY A 131 16.72 -1.85 10.69
C GLY A 131 16.25 -3.31 10.79
N ALA A 132 15.30 -3.61 11.68
CA ALA A 132 14.73 -4.94 11.83
C ALA A 132 14.05 -5.43 10.54
N TYR A 133 13.32 -4.55 9.84
CA TYR A 133 12.67 -4.86 8.57
C TYR A 133 13.67 -5.11 7.44
N ILE A 134 14.66 -4.25 7.25
CA ILE A 134 15.67 -4.46 6.20
C ILE A 134 16.42 -5.80 6.42
N LEU A 135 16.69 -6.14 7.67
CA LEU A 135 17.38 -7.37 8.05
C LEU A 135 16.49 -8.63 7.99
N SER A 136 15.16 -8.49 7.95
CA SER A 136 14.23 -9.62 7.91
C SER A 136 14.25 -10.33 6.54
N PRO A 137 13.61 -11.51 6.41
CA PRO A 137 13.18 -12.00 5.10
C PRO A 137 12.01 -11.13 4.57
N PRO A 138 11.75 -11.13 3.25
CA PRO A 138 10.53 -10.53 2.69
C PRO A 138 9.28 -11.21 3.24
N VAL A 139 8.14 -10.52 3.17
CA VAL A 139 6.86 -11.04 3.69
C VAL A 139 6.49 -12.36 3.01
N PHE A 140 6.69 -12.43 1.69
CA PHE A 140 6.52 -13.68 0.94
C PHE A 140 7.87 -14.20 0.46
N ALA A 141 8.12 -15.49 0.72
CA ALA A 141 9.36 -16.15 0.30
C ALA A 141 9.55 -16.17 -1.23
N SER A 142 8.48 -16.01 -2.00
CA SER A 142 8.53 -15.85 -3.46
C SER A 142 9.28 -14.60 -3.90
N ASP A 143 9.20 -13.52 -3.11
CA ASP A 143 9.78 -12.21 -3.44
C ASP A 143 11.32 -12.20 -3.27
N ALA A 144 11.87 -13.17 -2.54
CA ALA A 144 13.31 -13.31 -2.39
C ALA A 144 14.02 -13.77 -3.68
N LYS A 145 13.26 -14.09 -4.74
CA LYS A 145 13.78 -14.52 -6.03
C LYS A 145 13.46 -13.44 -7.06
N PRO A 146 14.47 -12.83 -7.71
CA PRO A 146 14.24 -11.88 -8.80
C PRO A 146 13.37 -12.50 -9.89
N ALA A 147 12.57 -11.69 -10.57
CA ALA A 147 11.69 -12.10 -11.66
C ALA A 147 12.47 -12.69 -12.85
N GLN A 148 12.82 -13.97 -12.73
CA GLN A 148 12.97 -14.92 -13.83
C GLN A 148 11.79 -15.91 -13.79
N SER A 149 10.64 -15.48 -13.24
CA SER A 149 9.43 -16.30 -13.14
C SER A 149 8.67 -16.24 -14.46
N SER A 150 8.45 -17.40 -15.07
CA SER A 150 7.60 -17.52 -16.25
C SER A 150 6.16 -17.16 -15.92
N LEU A 151 5.45 -16.55 -16.87
CA LEU A 151 4.02 -16.26 -16.79
C LEU A 151 3.15 -17.53 -16.66
N GLU A 152 3.71 -18.73 -16.84
CA GLU A 152 3.05 -20.04 -16.64
C GLU A 152 2.27 -20.20 -15.33
N ARG A 153 2.63 -19.44 -14.28
CA ARG A 153 1.94 -19.51 -12.98
C ARG A 153 0.75 -18.56 -12.86
N PHE A 154 0.63 -17.61 -13.78
CA PHE A 154 -0.56 -16.76 -13.85
C PHE A 154 -1.72 -17.58 -14.40
N SER A 155 -2.91 -17.32 -13.86
CA SER A 155 -4.14 -17.93 -14.34
C SER A 155 -4.32 -17.60 -15.82
N HIS A 156 -4.22 -18.61 -16.68
CA HIS A 156 -4.56 -18.45 -18.08
C HIS A 156 -6.06 -18.17 -18.19
N GLN A 157 -6.41 -17.20 -19.04
CA GLN A 157 -7.80 -17.03 -19.44
C GLN A 157 -8.26 -18.36 -20.06
N ILE A 158 -9.38 -18.89 -19.57
CA ILE A 158 -9.99 -20.08 -20.18
C ILE A 158 -10.38 -19.65 -21.58
N GLU A 159 -9.76 -20.24 -22.61
CA GLU A 159 -10.18 -20.02 -23.99
C GLU A 159 -11.61 -20.55 -24.14
N HIS A 160 -12.57 -19.64 -24.07
CA HIS A 160 -13.96 -19.94 -24.39
C HIS A 160 -14.22 -19.32 -25.76
N ASP A 161 -14.73 -20.11 -26.70
CA ASP A 161 -14.99 -19.67 -28.09
C ASP A 161 -15.79 -18.36 -28.17
N ALA A 162 -16.62 -18.06 -27.15
CA ALA A 162 -17.41 -16.84 -27.05
C ALA A 162 -16.60 -15.56 -26.79
N GLN A 163 -15.37 -15.64 -26.26
CA GLN A 163 -14.54 -14.46 -25.93
C GLN A 163 -13.65 -14.01 -27.09
N MET A 164 -13.54 -14.80 -28.17
CA MET A 164 -12.77 -14.47 -29.37
C MET A 164 -13.61 -13.82 -30.48
N GLU A 165 -14.91 -13.63 -30.25
CA GLU A 165 -15.77 -12.92 -31.18
C GLU A 165 -15.59 -11.41 -31.04
N SER A 166 -15.36 -10.72 -32.17
CA SER A 166 -15.23 -9.25 -32.24
C SER A 166 -16.52 -8.52 -31.83
N ASP A 167 -17.65 -9.23 -31.78
CA ASP A 167 -18.96 -8.66 -31.56
C ASP A 167 -19.54 -9.13 -30.23
N THR A 168 -20.00 -8.17 -29.43
CA THR A 168 -20.79 -8.48 -28.24
C THR A 168 -22.11 -9.11 -28.69
N ARG A 169 -22.33 -10.39 -28.37
CA ARG A 169 -23.62 -11.05 -28.58
C ARG A 169 -24.68 -10.41 -27.70
N VAL A 170 -25.35 -9.39 -28.22
CA VAL A 170 -26.58 -8.86 -27.63
C VAL A 170 -27.77 -9.71 -28.11
N PRO A 171 -28.73 -10.04 -27.23
CA PRO A 171 -29.96 -10.67 -27.67
C PRO A 171 -30.63 -9.79 -28.73
N PRO A 172 -31.16 -10.36 -29.83
CA PRO A 172 -31.91 -9.57 -30.81
C PRO A 172 -33.08 -8.86 -30.12
N VAL A 173 -33.36 -7.62 -30.52
CA VAL A 173 -34.40 -6.76 -29.91
C VAL A 173 -35.76 -7.46 -29.75
N ASP A 174 -36.11 -8.33 -30.70
CA ASP A 174 -37.36 -9.09 -30.70
C ASP A 174 -37.44 -10.14 -29.57
N SER A 175 -36.31 -10.51 -28.97
CA SER A 175 -36.26 -11.38 -27.77
C SER A 175 -36.50 -10.62 -26.46
N LEU A 176 -36.38 -9.28 -26.49
CA LEU A 176 -36.56 -8.39 -25.34
C LEU A 176 -37.93 -7.71 -25.35
N ILE A 177 -38.51 -7.52 -26.53
CA ILE A 177 -39.86 -6.97 -26.70
C ILE A 177 -40.82 -8.15 -26.87
N GLY A 178 -41.49 -8.54 -25.78
CA GLY A 178 -42.46 -9.63 -25.79
C GLY A 178 -43.48 -9.51 -26.93
N GLN A 179 -43.80 -10.65 -27.54
CA GLN A 179 -44.79 -10.80 -28.62
C GLN A 179 -46.19 -10.35 -28.17
N ASN A 180 -46.46 -9.06 -28.20
CA ASN A 180 -47.81 -8.51 -28.08
C ASN A 180 -48.22 -7.95 -29.43
N ARG A 181 -48.66 -8.80 -30.36
CA ARG A 181 -49.68 -8.43 -31.36
C ARG A 181 -50.62 -9.60 -31.58
N GLU A 182 -51.87 -9.31 -31.23
CA GLU A 182 -53.00 -10.19 -31.02
C GLU A 182 -53.48 -10.91 -32.30
N GLU A 183 -54.02 -12.10 -32.06
CA GLU A 183 -54.87 -12.86 -32.97
C GLU A 183 -56.12 -12.05 -33.36
N SER A 184 -56.56 -12.16 -34.61
CA SER A 184 -57.92 -11.82 -35.07
C SER A 184 -58.40 -12.89 -36.04
#